data_AF-A0A1Y1NKC5-F1
#
_entry.id   AF-A0A1Y1NKC5-F1
#
_cell.length_a   1.000
_cell.length_b   1.000
_cell.length_c   1.000
_cell.angle_alpha   90.00
_cell.angle_beta   90.00
_cell.angle_gamma   90.00
#
_symmetry.space_group_name_H-M   'P 1'
#
loop_
_entity.id
_entity.type
_entity.pdbx_description
1 polymer ?
#
loop_
_entity_poly.entity_id
_entity_poly.type
_entity_poly.pdbx_seq_one_letter_code
_entity_poly.pdbx_strand_id
1 'polypeptide(L)'
;MSYCEALFITMTKNLDSTTKKMVASLILNFEQERDHGGPLLPLPAVRERVTQVLSISISTVSTISAAVKKNEVLKSPSKNRHRLKPVTNVSNLNVDGIRNTIYKMYENKVHVTLASVHEQLREKVIFHGSLASLRTVLKDIGFKWEKTSPGEV
;
A
#
# COMPACT_ATOMS: atom_id res chain seq x y z
N MET A 1 -5.38 13.36 49.86
CA MET A 1 -6.06 12.74 48.70
C MET A 1 -4.97 12.39 47.69
N SER A 2 -4.66 11.11 47.55
CA SER A 2 -3.55 10.60 46.74
C SER A 2 -3.99 10.48 45.28
N TYR A 3 -3.37 11.25 44.39
CA TYR A 3 -3.50 11.03 42.95
C TYR A 3 -2.47 9.97 42.55
N CYS A 4 -2.95 8.81 42.14
CA CYS A 4 -2.13 7.77 41.52
C CYS A 4 -1.50 8.32 40.24
N GLU A 5 -0.23 8.72 40.30
CA GLU A 5 0.59 8.97 39.14
C GLU A 5 0.95 7.63 38.47
N ALA A 6 0.04 7.13 37.64
CA ALA A 6 0.39 6.13 36.66
C ALA A 6 1.29 6.82 35.62
N LEU A 7 2.61 6.63 35.76
CA LEU A 7 3.61 6.92 34.74
C LEU A 7 3.17 6.28 33.41
N PHE A 8 2.57 7.09 32.55
CA PHE A 8 2.26 6.70 31.18
C PHE A 8 3.59 6.53 30.45
N ILE A 9 3.98 5.28 30.21
CA ILE A 9 5.11 4.95 29.31
C ILE A 9 4.75 5.53 27.94
N THR A 10 5.40 6.63 27.56
CA THR A 10 5.20 7.26 26.26
C THR A 10 5.85 6.39 25.19
N MET A 11 5.07 5.49 24.59
CA MET A 11 5.50 4.85 23.34
C MET A 11 5.69 5.94 22.29
N THR A 12 6.92 6.10 21.80
CA THR A 12 7.24 6.99 20.68
C THR A 12 6.60 6.44 19.41
N LYS A 13 5.39 6.92 19.09
CA LYS A 13 4.67 6.56 17.87
C LYS A 13 4.97 7.58 16.78
N ASN A 14 5.43 7.13 15.63
CA ASN A 14 5.56 7.99 14.46
C ASN A 14 4.15 8.33 13.94
N LEU A 15 3.78 9.61 14.02
CA LEU A 15 2.49 10.11 13.58
C LEU A 15 2.57 10.56 12.12
N ASP A 16 1.53 10.25 11.34
CA ASP A 16 1.42 10.76 9.97
C ASP A 16 1.12 12.28 9.95
N SER A 17 1.28 12.89 8.78
CA SER A 17 1.06 14.34 8.60
C SER A 17 -0.37 14.75 8.98
N THR A 18 -1.36 13.95 8.61
CA THR A 18 -2.78 14.22 8.89
C THR A 18 -3.07 14.22 10.39
N THR A 19 -2.55 13.24 11.13
CA THR A 19 -2.70 13.16 12.59
C THR A 19 -2.01 14.33 13.26
N LYS A 20 -0.82 14.74 12.80
CA LYS A 20 -0.15 15.93 13.33
C LYS A 20 -1.00 17.20 13.17
N LYS A 21 -1.68 17.37 12.04
CA LYS A 21 -2.61 18.49 11.83
C LYS A 21 -3.80 18.44 12.79
N MET A 22 -4.40 17.25 12.97
CA MET A 22 -5.49 17.07 13.94
C MET A 22 -5.07 17.43 15.37
N VAL A 23 -3.87 17.01 15.78
CA VAL A 23 -3.30 17.36 17.08
C VAL A 23 -3.07 18.87 17.20
N ALA A 24 -2.52 19.52 16.17
CA ALA A 24 -2.35 20.97 16.17
C ALA A 24 -3.69 21.72 16.31
N SER A 25 -4.74 21.28 15.61
CA SER A 25 -6.08 21.87 15.74
C SER A 25 -6.66 21.69 17.14
N LEU A 26 -6.43 20.54 17.78
CA LEU A 26 -6.82 20.31 19.18
C LEU A 26 -6.11 21.28 20.14
N ILE A 27 -4.79 21.47 19.97
CA ILE A 27 -4.02 22.40 20.82
C ILE A 27 -4.58 23.82 20.70
N LEU A 28 -4.75 24.31 19.47
CA LEU A 28 -5.29 25.64 19.21
C LEU A 28 -6.68 25.84 19.83
N ASN A 29 -7.55 24.82 19.74
CA ASN A 29 -8.87 24.91 20.34
C ASN A 29 -8.84 24.97 21.86
N PHE A 30 -7.98 24.19 22.51
CA PHE A 30 -7.85 24.24 23.97
C PHE A 30 -7.18 25.52 24.48
N GLU A 31 -6.28 26.12 23.70
CA GLU A 31 -5.78 27.47 23.98
C GLU A 31 -6.91 28.50 23.91
N GLN A 32 -7.79 28.40 22.91
CA GLN A 32 -8.97 29.25 22.82
C GLN A 32 -9.96 29.03 23.98
N GLU A 33 -10.21 27.78 24.38
CA GLU A 33 -11.08 27.47 25.54
C GLU A 33 -10.48 28.03 26.85
N ARG A 34 -9.15 27.96 27.01
CA ARG A 34 -8.46 28.58 28.15
C ARG A 34 -8.66 30.09 28.17
N ASP A 35 -8.44 30.75 27.03
CA ASP A 35 -8.55 32.21 26.92
C ASP A 35 -10.01 32.68 27.04
N HIS A 36 -10.98 31.83 26.67
CA HIS A 36 -12.42 32.04 26.86
C HIS A 36 -12.90 31.78 28.30
N GLY A 37 -12.08 31.17 29.16
CA GLY A 37 -12.46 30.80 30.52
C GLY A 37 -13.37 29.57 30.62
N GLY A 38 -13.43 28.75 29.56
CA GLY A 38 -14.22 27.53 29.53
C GLY A 38 -14.45 26.97 28.13
N PRO A 39 -15.14 25.81 28.05
CA PRO A 39 -15.48 25.19 26.77
C PRO A 39 -16.29 26.11 25.86
N LEU A 40 -15.91 26.22 24.59
CA LEU A 40 -16.63 27.03 23.59
C LEU A 40 -18.03 26.48 23.28
N LEU A 41 -18.22 25.18 23.49
CA LEU A 41 -19.49 24.48 23.37
C LEU A 41 -19.83 23.76 24.67
N PRO A 42 -21.12 23.51 24.96
CA PRO A 42 -21.54 22.79 26.15
C PRO A 42 -20.87 21.41 26.27
N LEU A 43 -20.47 21.05 27.50
CA LEU A 43 -19.91 19.74 27.82
C LEU A 43 -20.72 18.52 27.31
N PRO A 44 -22.07 18.50 27.33
CA PRO A 44 -22.82 17.35 26.81
C PRO A 44 -22.74 17.19 25.29
N ALA A 45 -22.39 18.25 24.54
CA ALA A 45 -22.31 18.26 23.08
C ALA A 45 -20.97 17.68 22.58
N VAL A 46 -20.62 16.47 23.06
CA VAL A 46 -19.29 15.85 22.85
C VAL A 46 -18.97 15.67 21.37
N ARG A 47 -19.95 15.26 20.55
CA ARG A 47 -19.71 14.98 19.13
C ARG A 47 -19.51 16.26 18.35
N GLU A 48 -20.33 17.26 18.64
CA GLU A 48 -20.29 18.59 18.03
C GLU A 48 -18.94 19.25 18.32
N ARG A 49 -18.45 19.13 19.57
CA ARG A 49 -17.09 19.55 19.95
C ARG A 49 -16.03 18.88 19.09
N VAL A 50 -16.05 17.56 18.98
CA VAL A 50 -15.07 16.82 18.15
C VAL A 50 -15.13 17.27 16.68
N THR A 51 -16.33 17.49 16.14
CA THR A 51 -16.47 17.96 14.75
C THR A 51 -15.92 19.37 14.54
N GLN A 52 -16.17 20.28 15.49
CA GLN A 52 -15.70 21.66 15.42
C GLN A 52 -14.17 21.72 15.47
N VAL A 53 -13.56 20.91 16.36
CA VAL A 53 -12.11 20.96 16.58
C VAL A 53 -11.33 20.26 15.47
N LEU A 54 -11.80 19.09 15.03
CA LEU A 54 -11.07 18.28 14.05
C LEU A 54 -11.49 18.54 12.60
N SER A 55 -12.54 19.34 12.37
CA SER A 55 -13.14 19.59 11.05
C SER A 55 -13.52 18.30 10.32
N ILE A 56 -14.08 17.34 11.05
CA ILE A 56 -14.54 16.03 10.54
C ILE A 56 -16.07 16.02 10.52
N SER A 57 -16.69 15.27 9.61
CA SER A 57 -18.14 15.13 9.56
C SER A 57 -18.72 14.46 10.83
N ILE A 58 -19.89 14.92 11.26
CA ILE A 58 -20.62 14.34 12.39
C ILE A 58 -20.94 12.86 12.22
N SER A 59 -21.17 12.43 10.97
CA SER A 59 -21.39 11.03 10.61
C SER A 59 -20.17 10.16 10.87
N THR A 60 -18.97 10.66 10.55
CA THR A 60 -17.71 9.94 10.78
C THR A 60 -17.45 9.81 12.28
N VAL A 61 -17.61 10.90 13.04
CA VAL A 61 -17.48 10.88 14.51
C VAL A 61 -18.48 9.91 15.15
N SER A 62 -19.74 9.91 14.68
CA SER A 62 -20.77 8.99 15.17
C SER A 62 -20.45 7.53 14.88
N THR A 63 -19.94 7.24 13.67
CA THR A 63 -19.52 5.89 13.26
C THR A 63 -18.36 5.40 14.12
N ILE A 64 -17.33 6.24 14.33
CA ILE A 64 -16.19 5.92 15.19
C ILE A 64 -16.64 5.70 16.63
N SER A 65 -17.50 6.58 17.16
CA SER A 65 -18.05 6.46 18.52
C SER A 65 -18.81 5.14 18.71
N ALA A 66 -19.61 4.73 17.72
CA ALA A 66 -20.31 3.45 17.75
C ALA A 66 -19.34 2.25 17.70
N ALA A 67 -18.31 2.30 16.84
CA ALA A 67 -17.30 1.26 16.74
C ALA A 67 -16.51 1.11 18.05
N VAL A 68 -16.11 2.22 18.69
CA VAL A 68 -15.43 2.20 20.00
C VAL A 68 -16.32 1.60 21.08
N LYS A 69 -17.61 1.97 21.15
CA LYS A 69 -18.56 1.39 22.11
C LYS A 69 -18.72 -0.12 21.95
N LYS A 70 -18.56 -0.63 20.73
CA LYS A 70 -18.61 -2.06 20.40
C LYS A 70 -17.26 -2.77 20.51
N ASN A 71 -16.19 -2.06 20.92
CA ASN A 71 -14.81 -2.55 20.92
C ASN A 71 -14.35 -3.09 19.54
N GLU A 72 -14.86 -2.50 18.46
CA GLU A 72 -14.47 -2.86 17.10
C GLU A 72 -13.11 -2.27 16.74
N VAL A 73 -12.32 -3.02 15.97
CA VAL A 73 -11.04 -2.53 15.44
C VAL A 73 -11.30 -1.45 14.39
N LEU A 74 -10.84 -0.24 14.66
CA LEU A 74 -10.89 0.87 13.69
C LEU A 74 -9.97 0.57 12.50
N LYS A 75 -10.58 0.27 11.34
CA LYS A 75 -9.86 -0.03 10.10
C LYS A 75 -9.79 1.21 9.21
N SER A 76 -8.60 1.51 8.68
CA SER A 76 -8.45 2.57 7.68
C SER A 76 -9.05 2.12 6.33
N PRO A 77 -9.76 3.00 5.60
CA PRO A 77 -10.43 2.65 4.34
C PRO A 77 -9.49 2.04 3.27
N SER A 78 -8.22 2.43 3.25
CA SER A 78 -7.24 2.03 2.23
C SER A 78 -6.66 0.62 2.45
N LYS A 79 -6.87 0.00 3.61
CA LYS A 79 -6.16 -1.25 3.98
C LYS A 79 -6.57 -2.46 3.13
N ASN A 80 -7.73 -2.39 2.46
CA ASN A 80 -8.27 -3.46 1.61
C ASN A 80 -8.17 -3.15 0.10
N ARG A 81 -7.32 -2.21 -0.34
CA ARG A 81 -7.20 -1.91 -1.78
C ARG A 81 -6.65 -3.13 -2.52
N HIS A 82 -7.50 -3.82 -3.27
CA HIS A 82 -7.10 -4.97 -4.09
C HIS A 82 -6.09 -4.49 -5.14
N ARG A 83 -4.84 -4.94 -5.02
CA ARG A 83 -3.82 -4.69 -6.06
C ARG A 83 -4.12 -5.60 -7.24
N LEU A 84 -4.09 -5.06 -8.46
CA LEU A 84 -4.10 -5.90 -9.66
C LEU A 84 -2.92 -6.87 -9.57
N LYS A 85 -3.20 -8.17 -9.67
CA LYS A 85 -2.14 -9.18 -9.66
C LYS A 85 -1.32 -8.99 -10.94
N PRO A 86 0.02 -9.07 -10.87
CA PRO A 86 0.85 -9.04 -12.08
C PRO A 86 0.44 -10.17 -13.04
N VAL A 87 0.61 -9.95 -14.34
CA VAL A 87 0.32 -10.93 -15.40
C VAL A 87 1.33 -12.08 -15.31
N THR A 88 1.11 -12.99 -14.37
CA THR A 88 2.01 -14.14 -14.10
C THR A 88 1.30 -15.48 -14.28
N ASN A 89 -0.01 -15.49 -14.57
CA ASN A 89 -0.74 -16.75 -14.65
C ASN A 89 -0.42 -17.51 -15.94
N VAL A 90 0.45 -18.52 -15.82
CA VAL A 90 0.94 -19.36 -16.93
C VAL A 90 -0.18 -20.10 -17.66
N SER A 91 -1.29 -20.44 -16.99
CA SER A 91 -2.41 -21.18 -17.62
C SER A 91 -3.04 -20.45 -18.81
N ASN A 92 -2.96 -19.11 -18.82
CA ASN A 92 -3.55 -18.26 -19.84
C ASN A 92 -2.51 -17.72 -20.82
N LEU A 93 -1.24 -18.10 -20.66
CA LEU A 93 -0.14 -17.61 -21.48
C LEU A 93 0.20 -18.62 -22.57
N ASN A 94 0.54 -18.10 -23.75
CA ASN A 94 1.02 -18.91 -24.87
C ASN A 94 2.47 -19.37 -24.60
N VAL A 95 2.62 -20.38 -23.74
CA VAL A 95 3.91 -20.94 -23.30
C VAL A 95 4.75 -21.42 -24.48
N ASP A 96 4.12 -22.07 -25.46
CA ASP A 96 4.81 -22.58 -26.64
C ASP A 96 5.33 -21.43 -27.51
N GLY A 97 4.56 -20.35 -27.66
CA GLY A 97 5.01 -19.12 -28.32
C GLY A 97 6.23 -18.50 -27.65
N ILE A 98 6.30 -18.55 -26.30
CA ILE A 98 7.44 -18.07 -25.53
C ILE A 98 8.68 -18.96 -25.77
N ARG A 99 8.53 -20.28 -25.64
CA ARG A 99 9.63 -21.24 -25.86
C ARG A 99 10.18 -21.16 -27.28
N ASN A 100 9.30 -21.15 -28.28
CA ASN A 100 9.69 -21.06 -29.69
C ASN A 100 10.42 -19.75 -30.01
N THR A 101 10.01 -18.64 -29.38
CA THR A 101 10.72 -17.36 -29.54
C THR A 101 12.13 -17.45 -28.97
N ILE A 102 12.29 -18.03 -27.78
CA ILE A 102 13.60 -18.21 -27.15
C ILE A 102 14.50 -19.14 -27.99
N TYR A 103 13.98 -20.27 -28.48
CA TYR A 103 14.76 -21.20 -29.31
C TYR A 103 15.22 -20.58 -30.62
N LYS A 104 14.36 -19.78 -31.28
CA LYS A 104 14.75 -19.02 -32.47
C LYS A 104 15.85 -18.00 -32.19
N MET A 105 15.88 -17.41 -30.99
CA MET A 105 16.97 -16.49 -30.62
C MET A 105 18.30 -17.25 -30.48
N TYR A 106 18.27 -18.46 -29.89
CA TYR A 106 19.46 -19.31 -29.82
C TYR A 106 19.94 -19.78 -31.20
N GLU A 107 19.02 -20.19 -32.08
CA GLU A 107 19.33 -20.62 -33.45
C GLU A 107 20.00 -19.49 -34.26
N ASN A 108 19.51 -18.25 -34.10
CA ASN A 108 20.06 -17.07 -34.75
C ASN A 108 21.34 -16.53 -34.08
N LYS A 109 21.92 -17.24 -33.09
CA LYS A 109 23.08 -16.81 -32.29
C LYS A 109 22.92 -15.43 -31.65
N VAL A 110 21.67 -15.01 -31.37
CA VAL A 110 21.38 -13.73 -30.71
C VAL A 110 21.55 -13.89 -29.20
N HIS A 111 22.12 -12.89 -28.54
CA HIS A 111 22.30 -12.94 -27.08
C HIS A 111 20.94 -12.92 -26.36
N VAL A 112 20.60 -14.06 -25.74
CA VAL A 112 19.33 -14.25 -25.04
C VAL A 112 19.44 -13.68 -23.62
N THR A 113 18.90 -12.48 -23.44
CA THR A 113 18.76 -11.82 -22.13
C THR A 113 17.29 -11.66 -21.81
N LEU A 114 16.95 -11.47 -20.53
CA LEU A 114 15.56 -11.24 -20.14
C LEU A 114 14.94 -10.03 -20.87
N ALA A 115 15.73 -8.97 -21.09
CA ALA A 115 15.30 -7.77 -21.82
C ALA A 115 15.07 -8.06 -23.31
N SER A 116 16.02 -8.71 -23.98
CA SER A 116 15.87 -9.02 -25.42
C SER A 116 14.73 -10.01 -25.69
N VAL A 117 14.51 -10.97 -24.79
CA VAL A 117 13.33 -11.86 -24.87
C VAL A 117 12.03 -11.08 -24.68
N HIS A 118 11.99 -10.15 -23.72
CA HIS A 118 10.80 -9.33 -23.47
C HIS A 118 10.43 -8.46 -24.68
N GLU A 119 11.41 -7.83 -25.32
CA GLU A 119 11.20 -7.02 -26.53
C GLU A 119 10.63 -7.87 -27.68
N GLN A 120 11.25 -9.01 -27.98
CA GLN A 120 10.75 -9.88 -29.06
C GLN A 120 9.35 -10.45 -28.78
N LEU A 121 9.04 -10.78 -27.52
CA LEU A 121 7.70 -11.27 -27.16
C LEU A 121 6.65 -10.17 -27.22
N ARG A 122 7.05 -8.92 -26.97
CA ARG A 122 6.19 -7.74 -27.12
C ARG A 122 5.93 -7.43 -28.59
N GLU A 123 6.96 -7.47 -29.43
CA GLU A 123 6.83 -7.28 -30.89
C GLU A 123 5.91 -8.31 -31.53
N LYS A 124 6.02 -9.56 -31.10
CA LYS A 124 5.16 -10.66 -31.61
C LYS A 124 3.77 -10.70 -30.96
N VAL A 125 3.45 -9.76 -30.05
CA VAL A 125 2.16 -9.67 -29.34
C VAL A 125 1.84 -10.95 -28.56
N ILE A 126 2.86 -11.72 -28.16
CA ILE A 126 2.73 -12.98 -27.41
C ILE A 126 2.61 -12.69 -25.91
N PHE A 127 3.27 -11.65 -25.42
CA PHE A 127 3.33 -11.32 -23.99
C PHE A 127 3.22 -9.81 -23.73
N HIS A 128 2.36 -9.44 -22.79
CA HIS A 128 2.05 -8.04 -22.44
C HIS A 128 2.44 -7.67 -21.00
N GLY A 129 3.06 -8.59 -20.25
CA GLY A 129 3.49 -8.33 -18.87
C GLY A 129 4.78 -7.50 -18.80
N SER A 130 5.17 -7.11 -17.59
CA SER A 130 6.46 -6.45 -17.34
C SER A 130 7.62 -7.45 -17.32
N LEU A 131 8.87 -6.96 -17.31
CA LEU A 131 10.08 -7.79 -17.13
C LEU A 131 10.02 -8.67 -15.87
N ALA A 132 9.52 -8.10 -14.76
CA ALA A 132 9.35 -8.83 -13.51
C ALA A 132 8.35 -9.99 -13.68
N SER A 133 7.24 -9.74 -14.36
CA SER A 133 6.26 -10.79 -14.68
C SER A 133 6.86 -11.86 -15.59
N LEU A 134 7.60 -11.47 -16.64
CA LEU A 134 8.27 -12.42 -17.53
C LEU A 134 9.25 -13.32 -16.78
N ARG A 135 10.03 -12.75 -15.85
CA ARG A 135 10.96 -13.53 -15.01
C ARG A 135 10.23 -14.61 -14.20
N THR A 136 9.08 -14.27 -13.61
CA THR A 136 8.26 -15.23 -12.88
C THR A 136 7.71 -16.30 -13.81
N VAL A 137 7.15 -15.91 -14.95
CA VAL A 137 6.63 -16.83 -15.97
C VAL A 137 7.71 -17.80 -16.45
N LEU A 138 8.91 -17.31 -16.78
CA LEU A 138 10.04 -18.14 -17.21
C LEU A 138 10.45 -19.14 -16.14
N LYS A 139 10.43 -18.74 -14.86
CA LYS A 139 10.70 -19.64 -13.74
C LYS A 139 9.62 -20.71 -13.62
N ASP A 140 8.36 -20.33 -13.76
CA ASP A 140 7.20 -21.23 -13.61
C ASP A 140 7.12 -22.25 -14.76
N ILE A 141 7.53 -21.89 -16.00
CA ILE A 141 7.63 -22.83 -17.12
C ILE A 141 8.87 -23.73 -17.08
N GLY A 142 9.73 -23.56 -16.05
CA GLY A 142 10.95 -24.33 -15.84
C GLY A 142 12.16 -23.89 -16.67
N PHE A 143 12.14 -22.69 -17.27
CA PHE A 143 13.28 -22.19 -18.04
C PHE A 143 14.47 -21.84 -17.14
N LYS A 144 15.66 -22.34 -17.48
CA LYS A 144 16.91 -22.05 -16.79
C LYS A 144 17.84 -21.28 -17.73
N TRP A 145 18.40 -20.19 -17.21
CA TRP A 145 19.43 -19.43 -17.92
C TRP A 145 20.73 -20.19 -17.87
N GLU A 146 21.26 -20.53 -19.05
CA GLU A 146 22.60 -21.05 -19.17
C GLU A 146 23.60 -19.89 -19.24
N LYS A 147 24.70 -20.00 -18.50
CA LYS A 147 25.77 -19.01 -18.57
C LYS A 147 26.54 -19.29 -19.86
N THR A 148 26.64 -18.30 -20.73
CA THR A 148 27.56 -18.38 -21.86
C THR A 148 28.98 -18.49 -21.30
N SER A 149 29.64 -19.63 -21.49
CA SER A 149 31.08 -19.75 -21.24
C SER A 149 31.81 -18.82 -22.21
N PRO A 150 32.75 -17.98 -21.75
CA PRO A 150 33.54 -17.15 -22.64
C PRO A 150 34.48 -18.06 -23.44
N GLY A 151 34.09 -18.50 -24.64
CA GLY A 151 34.91 -19.46 -25.37
C GLY A 151 34.55 -19.88 -26.79
N GLU A 152 33.35 -19.62 -27.33
CA GLU A 152 33.05 -20.02 -28.71
C GLU A 152 32.24 -18.94 -29.44
N VAL A 153 32.96 -18.15 -30.26
CA VAL A 153 32.43 -17.34 -31.36
C VAL A 153 32.83 -18.05 -32.65
#